data_AF-A0AAW4XTC9-F1
#
_entry.id   AF-A0AAW4XTC9-F1
#
_cell.length_a   1.000
_cell.length_b   1.000
_cell.length_c   1.000
_cell.angle_alpha   90.00
_cell.angle_beta   90.00
_cell.angle_gamma   90.00
#
_symmetry.space_group_name_H-M   'P 1'
#
loop_
_entity.id
_entity.type
_entity.pdbx_description
1 polymer ?
#
loop_
_entity_poly.entity_id
_entity_poly.type
_entity_poly.pdbx_seq_one_letter_code
_entity_poly.pdbx_strand_id
1 'polypeptide(L)'
;MEVMMNREQRRAARRAKPPRRGAGHIQMPITMRFSAQDETQMMLIPTQSADKFLAGTAEEADWHTVMMRINWARLLNEAHFDEGVQEFEAARMVMRAVKIEGLAGGVWTMTAEQHDTVNTALVLANQMQTQCTRRELQASLKAMLGANAYNKRTDAIKDKLDAGQLPG
;
A
#
# COMPACT_ATOMS: atom_id res chain seq x y z
N MET A 1 7.34 -31.65 -5.97
CA MET A 1 5.93 -31.78 -6.36
C MET A 1 5.09 -30.97 -5.39
N GLU A 2 4.82 -29.71 -5.72
CA GLU A 2 3.87 -28.88 -4.96
C GLU A 2 2.46 -29.38 -5.23
N VAL A 3 1.81 -29.94 -4.21
CA VAL A 3 0.40 -30.33 -4.30
C VAL A 3 -0.41 -29.04 -4.28
N MET A 4 -0.82 -28.57 -5.46
CA MET A 4 -1.76 -27.46 -5.58
C MET A 4 -3.07 -27.82 -4.86
N MET A 5 -3.27 -27.31 -3.65
CA MET A 5 -4.53 -27.47 -2.93
C MET A 5 -5.69 -26.95 -3.78
N ASN A 6 -6.72 -27.79 -3.97
CA ASN A 6 -7.96 -27.43 -4.65
C ASN A 6 -8.66 -26.27 -3.92
N ARG A 7 -9.40 -25.43 -4.63
CA ARG A 7 -10.08 -24.22 -4.12
C ARG A 7 -10.97 -24.51 -2.91
N GLU A 8 -11.58 -25.69 -2.88
CA GLU A 8 -12.38 -26.17 -1.75
C GLU A 8 -11.53 -26.57 -0.54
N GLN A 9 -10.39 -27.21 -0.76
CA GLN A 9 -9.44 -27.57 0.28
C GLN A 9 -8.80 -26.32 0.91
N ARG A 10 -8.51 -25.29 0.12
CA ARG A 10 -8.06 -23.98 0.64
C ARG A 10 -9.13 -23.28 1.49
N ARG A 11 -10.41 -23.43 1.13
CA ARG A 11 -11.55 -22.89 1.91
C ARG A 11 -11.76 -23.66 3.21
N ALA A 12 -11.67 -24.99 3.17
CA ALA A 12 -11.77 -25.84 4.35
C ALA A 12 -10.62 -25.60 5.33
N ALA A 13 -9.37 -25.50 4.83
CA ALA A 13 -8.20 -25.17 5.64
C ALA A 13 -8.27 -23.76 6.25
N ARG A 14 -8.92 -22.80 5.59
CA ARG A 14 -9.19 -21.46 6.17
C ARG A 14 -10.26 -21.51 7.27
N ARG A 15 -11.30 -22.34 7.12
CA ARG A 15 -12.37 -22.52 8.13
C ARG A 15 -11.91 -23.30 9.36
N ALA A 16 -10.95 -24.21 9.18
CA ALA A 16 -10.40 -25.04 10.25
C ALA A 16 -9.37 -24.30 11.13
N LYS A 17 -8.98 -23.06 10.79
CA LYS A 17 -8.08 -22.28 11.64
C LYS A 17 -8.81 -21.91 12.94
N PRO A 18 -8.31 -22.31 14.12
CA PRO A 18 -8.92 -21.90 15.37
C PRO A 18 -8.91 -20.37 15.47
N PRO A 19 -9.93 -19.77 16.10
CA PRO A 19 -9.92 -18.33 16.35
C PRO A 19 -8.64 -18.00 17.12
N ARG A 20 -7.89 -17.01 16.64
CA ARG A 20 -6.67 -16.55 17.31
C ARG A 20 -7.04 -16.12 18.73
N ARG A 21 -6.67 -16.93 19.73
CA ARG A 21 -6.81 -16.59 21.14
C ARG A 21 -5.90 -15.39 21.40
N GLY A 22 -6.46 -14.28 21.88
CA GLY A 22 -5.74 -13.05 22.21
C GLY A 22 -6.31 -11.74 21.65
N ALA A 23 -7.42 -11.74 20.90
CA ALA A 23 -8.05 -10.49 20.45
C ALA A 23 -9.48 -10.41 20.96
N GLY A 24 -9.67 -9.79 22.13
CA GLY A 24 -10.96 -9.47 22.72
C GLY A 24 -11.71 -8.37 21.98
N HIS A 25 -11.77 -8.43 20.65
CA HIS A 25 -12.63 -7.56 19.85
C HIS A 25 -13.48 -8.46 18.96
N ILE A 26 -14.80 -8.40 19.16
CA ILE A 26 -15.76 -8.81 18.13
C ILE A 26 -15.45 -7.91 16.92
N GLN A 27 -14.66 -8.41 15.98
CA GLN A 27 -14.43 -7.69 14.73
C GLN A 27 -15.72 -7.71 13.95
N MET A 28 -16.41 -6.57 13.97
CA MET A 28 -17.60 -6.36 13.16
C MET A 28 -17.29 -6.70 11.69
N PRO A 29 -18.23 -7.36 10.98
CA PRO A 29 -18.05 -7.64 9.57
C PRO A 29 -17.69 -6.36 8.82
N ILE A 30 -16.55 -6.37 8.12
CA ILE A 30 -16.11 -5.23 7.34
C ILE A 30 -17.05 -5.09 6.14
N THR A 31 -17.97 -4.13 6.21
CA THR A 31 -18.86 -3.77 5.11
C THR A 31 -18.14 -2.76 4.23
N MET A 32 -17.57 -3.23 3.13
CA MET A 32 -16.89 -2.37 2.16
C MET A 32 -17.91 -1.78 1.19
N ARG A 33 -18.18 -0.48 1.30
CA ARG A 33 -18.99 0.29 0.35
C ARG A 33 -18.11 1.31 -0.38
N PHE A 34 -17.33 0.85 -1.35
CA PHE A 34 -16.63 1.74 -2.29
C PHE A 34 -17.30 1.66 -3.64
N SER A 35 -17.51 2.81 -4.28
CA SER A 35 -18.01 2.87 -5.64
C SER A 35 -16.91 2.39 -6.61
N ALA A 36 -17.31 1.90 -7.78
CA ALA A 36 -16.35 1.58 -8.84
C ALA A 36 -15.57 2.83 -9.30
N GLN A 37 -16.16 4.01 -9.17
CA GLN A 37 -15.52 5.28 -9.49
C GLN A 37 -14.34 5.57 -8.56
N ASP A 38 -14.51 5.37 -7.26
CA ASP A 38 -13.43 5.60 -6.27
C ASP A 38 -12.24 4.66 -6.53
N GLU A 39 -12.53 3.42 -6.91
CA GLU A 39 -11.50 2.42 -7.22
C GLU A 39 -10.66 2.82 -8.44
N THR A 40 -11.32 3.38 -9.47
CA THR A 40 -10.64 3.97 -10.64
C THR A 40 -9.86 5.23 -10.28
N GLN A 41 -10.40 6.11 -9.43
CA GLN A 41 -9.71 7.31 -8.98
C GLN A 41 -8.42 6.98 -8.21
N MET A 42 -8.43 5.94 -7.38
CA MET A 42 -7.20 5.48 -6.71
C MET A 42 -6.10 5.03 -7.68
N MET A 43 -6.45 4.61 -8.89
CA MET A 43 -5.49 4.24 -9.94
C MET A 43 -5.03 5.45 -10.75
N LEU A 44 -5.94 6.37 -11.06
CA LEU A 44 -5.67 7.53 -11.93
C LEU A 44 -4.90 8.65 -11.24
N ILE A 45 -5.26 8.99 -10.01
CA ILE A 45 -4.69 10.15 -9.30
C ILE A 45 -3.15 10.04 -9.20
N PRO A 46 -2.55 8.90 -8.80
CA PRO A 46 -1.10 8.78 -8.75
C PRO A 46 -0.42 8.92 -10.12
N THR A 47 -1.02 8.39 -11.19
CA THR A 47 -0.48 8.54 -12.55
C THR A 47 -0.54 10.00 -13.00
N GLN A 48 -1.66 10.69 -12.78
CA GLN A 48 -1.78 12.12 -13.08
C GLN A 48 -0.78 12.98 -12.28
N SER A 49 -0.58 12.65 -11.00
CA SER A 49 0.45 13.31 -10.18
C SER A 49 1.86 13.05 -10.72
N ALA A 50 2.16 11.85 -11.23
CA ALA A 50 3.44 11.56 -11.89
C ALA A 50 3.66 12.44 -13.14
N ASP A 51 2.63 12.63 -13.96
CA ASP A 51 2.70 13.47 -15.17
C ASP A 51 3.00 14.94 -14.85
N LYS A 52 2.53 15.45 -13.70
CA LYS A 52 2.86 16.82 -13.27
C LYS A 52 4.35 17.03 -13.01
N PHE A 53 5.07 16.00 -12.55
CA PHE A 53 6.53 16.11 -12.35
C PHE A 53 7.27 16.26 -13.68
N LEU A 54 6.78 15.59 -14.73
CA LEU A 54 7.31 15.73 -16.07
C LEU A 54 7.00 17.11 -16.65
N ALA A 55 5.79 17.65 -16.37
CA ALA A 55 5.39 18.99 -16.76
C ALA A 55 6.05 20.11 -15.94
N GLY A 56 6.70 19.77 -14.82
CA GLY A 56 7.30 20.74 -13.88
C GLY A 56 6.30 21.57 -13.08
N THR A 57 5.07 21.10 -12.95
CA THR A 57 3.99 21.75 -12.18
C THR A 57 3.62 20.99 -10.91
N ALA A 58 4.41 19.97 -10.54
CA ALA A 58 4.15 19.18 -9.35
C ALA A 58 4.48 19.94 -8.06
N GLU A 59 3.80 19.53 -7.00
CA GLU A 59 4.04 20.01 -5.64
C GLU A 59 4.43 18.86 -4.71
N GLU A 60 4.82 19.19 -3.48
CA GLU A 60 5.13 18.19 -2.44
C GLU A 60 3.97 17.20 -2.21
N ALA A 61 2.72 17.66 -2.33
CA ALA A 61 1.54 16.80 -2.21
C ALA A 61 1.47 15.72 -3.29
N ASP A 62 1.90 16.03 -4.52
CA ASP A 62 2.00 15.05 -5.60
C ASP A 62 3.06 14.00 -5.28
N TRP A 63 4.16 14.40 -4.63
CA TRP A 63 5.23 13.48 -4.21
C TRP A 63 4.70 12.47 -3.20
N HIS A 64 3.98 12.95 -2.18
CA HIS A 64 3.36 12.07 -1.20
C HIS A 64 2.38 11.09 -1.84
N THR A 65 1.60 11.55 -2.81
CA THR A 65 0.62 10.73 -3.53
C THR A 65 1.28 9.58 -4.28
N VAL A 66 2.29 9.88 -5.11
CA VAL A 66 3.02 8.89 -5.89
C VAL A 66 3.80 7.94 -4.99
N MET A 67 4.50 8.47 -3.98
CA MET A 67 5.32 7.67 -3.07
C MET A 67 4.47 6.73 -2.21
N MET A 68 3.30 7.19 -1.75
CA MET A 68 2.36 6.34 -1.01
C MET A 68 1.89 5.18 -1.88
N ARG A 69 1.52 5.44 -3.14
CA ARG A 69 1.07 4.40 -4.07
C ARG A 69 2.13 3.34 -4.31
N ILE A 70 3.37 3.75 -4.55
CA ILE A 70 4.50 2.82 -4.76
C ILE A 70 4.77 1.97 -3.50
N ASN A 71 4.80 2.60 -2.32
CA ASN A 71 5.03 1.87 -1.07
C ASN A 71 3.92 0.88 -0.74
N TRP A 72 2.66 1.26 -1.00
CA TRP A 72 1.53 0.38 -0.82
C TRP A 72 1.60 -0.82 -1.77
N ALA A 73 1.84 -0.55 -3.06
CA ALA A 73 1.98 -1.59 -4.08
C ALA A 73 3.13 -2.56 -3.77
N ARG A 74 4.23 -2.09 -3.19
CA ARG A 74 5.34 -2.96 -2.76
C ARG A 74 4.93 -3.97 -1.69
N LEU A 75 4.19 -3.53 -0.68
CA LEU A 75 3.68 -4.42 0.37
C LEU A 75 2.58 -5.34 -0.13
N LEU A 76 1.79 -4.89 -1.11
CA LEU A 76 0.84 -5.73 -1.80
C LEU A 76 1.55 -6.82 -2.62
N ASN A 77 2.62 -6.45 -3.33
CA ASN A 77 3.47 -7.37 -4.07
C ASN A 77 4.06 -8.41 -3.11
N GLU A 78 4.76 -8.00 -2.06
CA GLU A 78 5.35 -8.90 -1.05
C GLU A 78 4.34 -9.90 -0.44
N ALA A 79 3.07 -9.51 -0.30
CA ALA A 79 2.04 -10.36 0.29
C ALA A 79 1.38 -11.34 -0.70
N HIS A 80 1.31 -11.02 -1.99
CA HIS A 80 0.43 -11.69 -2.94
C HIS A 80 1.03 -11.99 -4.33
N PHE A 81 2.18 -11.40 -4.67
CA PHE A 81 2.83 -11.49 -5.98
C PHE A 81 4.37 -11.60 -5.80
N ASP A 82 5.12 -11.80 -6.90
CA ASP A 82 6.59 -11.82 -6.86
C ASP A 82 7.24 -11.19 -8.10
N GLU A 83 6.48 -10.38 -8.84
CA GLU A 83 6.84 -9.99 -10.21
C GLU A 83 7.40 -8.58 -10.33
N GLY A 84 7.10 -7.67 -9.39
CA GLY A 84 7.41 -6.23 -9.51
C GLY A 84 8.49 -5.69 -8.56
N VAL A 85 9.25 -6.55 -7.87
CA VAL A 85 10.12 -6.12 -6.76
C VAL A 85 11.16 -5.09 -7.22
N GLN A 86 11.75 -5.29 -8.40
CA GLN A 86 12.82 -4.44 -8.92
C GLN A 86 12.27 -3.09 -9.37
N GLU A 87 11.12 -3.09 -10.02
CA GLU A 87 10.41 -1.91 -10.54
C GLU A 87 9.95 -1.01 -9.39
N PHE A 88 9.41 -1.60 -8.31
CA PHE A 88 9.04 -0.82 -7.12
C PHE A 88 10.24 -0.21 -6.40
N GLU A 89 11.36 -0.93 -6.31
CA GLU A 89 12.55 -0.37 -5.66
C GLU A 89 13.21 0.71 -6.53
N ALA A 90 13.29 0.52 -7.85
CA ALA A 90 13.77 1.53 -8.79
C ALA A 90 12.93 2.81 -8.71
N ALA A 91 11.61 2.69 -8.75
CA ALA A 91 10.71 3.83 -8.61
C ALA A 91 10.86 4.55 -7.25
N ARG A 92 11.06 3.81 -6.15
CA ARG A 92 11.36 4.41 -4.83
C ARG A 92 12.65 5.21 -4.83
N MET A 93 13.68 4.74 -5.50
CA MET A 93 14.97 5.44 -5.60
C MET A 93 14.83 6.73 -6.39
N VAL A 94 14.09 6.70 -7.51
CA VAL A 94 13.75 7.91 -8.27
C VAL A 94 12.99 8.91 -7.40
N MET A 95 11.92 8.49 -6.71
CA MET A 95 11.14 9.39 -5.87
C MET A 95 11.96 9.95 -4.69
N ARG A 96 12.95 9.21 -4.17
CA ARG A 96 13.89 9.74 -3.16
C ARG A 96 14.79 10.83 -3.72
N ALA A 97 15.30 10.67 -4.93
CA ALA A 97 16.10 11.70 -5.61
C ALA A 97 15.26 12.97 -5.84
N VAL A 98 14.04 12.81 -6.38
CA VAL A 98 13.08 13.92 -6.58
C VAL A 98 12.80 14.66 -5.26
N LYS A 99 12.68 13.95 -4.13
CA LYS A 99 12.51 14.60 -2.83
C LYS A 99 13.72 15.46 -2.44
N ILE A 100 14.93 14.96 -2.64
CA ILE A 100 16.16 15.68 -2.29
C ILE A 100 16.24 16.96 -3.10
N GLU A 101 15.99 16.88 -4.40
CA GLU A 101 15.98 18.05 -5.30
C GLU A 101 14.84 19.02 -4.98
N GLY A 102 13.63 18.51 -4.75
CA GLY A 102 12.46 19.31 -4.37
C GLY A 102 12.65 20.08 -3.07
N LEU A 103 13.31 19.49 -2.07
CA LEU A 103 13.62 20.18 -0.81
C LEU A 103 14.77 21.19 -0.94
N ALA A 104 15.76 20.91 -1.81
CA ALA A 104 16.92 21.77 -1.98
C ALA A 104 16.63 22.97 -2.88
N GLY A 105 15.93 22.76 -3.99
CA GLY A 105 15.69 23.74 -5.04
C GLY A 105 14.26 24.29 -5.09
N GLY A 106 13.32 23.72 -4.33
CA GLY A 106 11.90 24.08 -4.38
C GLY A 106 11.18 23.65 -5.67
N VAL A 107 11.87 22.92 -6.55
CA VAL A 107 11.34 22.45 -7.83
C VAL A 107 11.14 20.95 -7.78
N TRP A 108 9.90 20.51 -8.00
CA TRP A 108 9.51 19.10 -7.98
C TRP A 108 9.39 18.59 -9.42
N THR A 109 10.50 18.14 -9.98
CA THR A 109 10.59 17.69 -11.37
C THR A 109 11.20 16.30 -11.47
N MET A 110 10.99 15.63 -12.60
CA MET A 110 11.70 14.41 -12.98
C MET A 110 12.05 14.44 -14.47
N THR A 111 13.10 13.73 -14.86
CA THR A 111 13.42 13.50 -16.27
C THR A 111 12.41 12.53 -16.90
N ALA A 112 12.38 12.46 -18.24
CA ALA A 112 11.53 11.49 -18.94
C ALA A 112 11.85 10.03 -18.54
N GLU A 113 13.14 9.69 -18.41
CA GLU A 113 13.55 8.34 -17.99
C GLU A 113 13.12 8.00 -16.55
N GLN A 114 13.18 9.00 -15.66
CA GLN A 114 12.69 8.87 -14.28
C GLN A 114 11.17 8.70 -14.25
N HIS A 115 10.45 9.47 -15.09
CA HIS A 115 9.01 9.34 -15.26
C HIS A 115 8.62 7.96 -15.77
N ASP A 116 9.28 7.45 -16.81
CA ASP A 116 9.02 6.11 -17.36
C ASP A 116 9.22 5.01 -16.31
N THR A 117 10.27 5.13 -15.49
CA THR A 117 10.55 4.21 -14.37
C THR A 117 9.42 4.23 -13.34
N VAL A 118 8.97 5.42 -12.93
CA VAL A 118 7.87 5.59 -11.97
C VAL A 118 6.55 5.10 -12.56
N ASN A 119 6.26 5.44 -13.81
CA ASN A 119 5.03 5.07 -14.48
C ASN A 119 4.92 3.55 -14.67
N THR A 120 6.02 2.87 -14.98
CA THR A 120 6.08 1.39 -15.04
C THR A 120 5.63 0.77 -13.71
N ALA A 121 6.17 1.26 -12.58
CA ALA A 121 5.75 0.80 -11.26
C ALA A 121 4.27 1.11 -10.96
N LEU A 122 3.77 2.28 -11.36
CA LEU A 122 2.36 2.65 -11.18
C LEU A 122 1.41 1.77 -12.01
N VAL A 123 1.79 1.43 -13.24
CA VAL A 123 1.03 0.49 -14.08
C VAL A 123 0.96 -0.90 -13.44
N LEU A 124 2.09 -1.42 -12.94
CA LEU A 124 2.12 -2.68 -12.20
C LEU A 124 1.25 -2.62 -10.94
N ALA A 125 1.29 -1.51 -10.20
CA ALA A 125 0.41 -1.28 -9.04
C ALA A 125 -1.08 -1.34 -9.42
N ASN A 126 -1.45 -0.73 -10.54
CA ASN A 126 -2.83 -0.75 -11.05
C ASN A 126 -3.26 -2.16 -11.46
N GLN A 127 -2.39 -2.90 -12.16
CA GLN A 127 -2.64 -4.29 -12.52
C GLN A 127 -2.84 -5.18 -11.29
N MET A 128 -1.97 -5.10 -10.29
CA MET A 128 -2.13 -5.84 -9.04
C MET A 128 -3.42 -5.47 -8.31
N GLN A 129 -3.80 -4.18 -8.30
CA GLN A 129 -5.06 -3.76 -7.68
C GLN A 129 -6.26 -4.46 -8.31
N THR A 130 -6.30 -4.58 -9.65
CA THR A 130 -7.41 -5.27 -10.34
C THR A 130 -7.46 -6.78 -10.08
N GLN A 131 -6.33 -7.38 -9.70
CA GLN A 131 -6.23 -8.82 -9.42
C GLN A 131 -6.49 -9.16 -7.95
N CYS A 132 -6.37 -8.20 -7.04
CA CYS A 132 -6.60 -8.39 -5.62
C CYS A 132 -8.06 -8.26 -5.22
N THR A 133 -8.44 -9.00 -4.17
CA THR A 133 -9.70 -8.73 -3.49
C THR A 133 -9.59 -7.48 -2.61
N ARG A 134 -10.72 -6.81 -2.38
CA ARG A 134 -10.77 -5.61 -1.51
C ARG A 134 -10.24 -5.85 -0.10
N ARG A 135 -10.36 -7.09 0.42
CA ARG A 135 -9.79 -7.48 1.73
C ARG A 135 -8.28 -7.51 1.71
N GLU A 136 -7.68 -7.98 0.62
CA GLU A 136 -6.23 -8.02 0.45
C GLU A 136 -5.68 -6.59 0.30
N LEU A 137 -6.35 -5.74 -0.48
CA LEU A 137 -6.05 -4.31 -0.60
C LEU A 137 -6.11 -3.58 0.76
N GLN A 138 -7.16 -3.83 1.55
CA GLN A 138 -7.26 -3.24 2.88
C GLN A 138 -6.16 -3.76 3.82
N ALA A 139 -5.85 -5.06 3.76
CA ALA A 139 -4.85 -5.66 4.62
C ALA A 139 -3.45 -5.09 4.35
N SER A 140 -3.08 -4.94 3.07
CA SER A 140 -1.80 -4.34 2.67
C SER A 140 -1.74 -2.84 3.00
N LEU A 141 -2.85 -2.10 2.84
CA LEU A 141 -2.90 -0.68 3.24
C LEU A 141 -2.71 -0.54 4.75
N LYS A 142 -3.38 -1.39 5.53
CA LYS A 142 -3.22 -1.41 6.99
C LYS A 142 -1.79 -1.79 7.39
N ALA A 143 -1.16 -2.74 6.68
CA ALA A 143 0.23 -3.09 6.92
C ALA A 143 1.18 -1.90 6.63
N MET A 144 0.94 -1.18 5.53
CA MET A 144 1.70 0.02 5.17
C MET A 144 1.58 1.11 6.24
N LEU A 145 0.36 1.40 6.68
CA LEU A 145 0.12 2.38 7.72
C LEU A 145 0.70 1.91 9.07
N GLY A 146 0.52 0.64 9.44
CA GLY A 146 1.05 0.05 10.67
C GLY A 146 2.58 0.02 10.75
N ALA A 147 3.28 0.07 9.61
CA ALA A 147 4.73 0.23 9.57
C ALA A 147 5.21 1.56 10.18
N ASN A 148 4.36 2.59 10.20
CA ASN A 148 4.69 3.88 10.81
C ASN A 148 4.73 3.80 12.35
N ALA A 149 5.78 4.37 12.94
CA ALA A 149 6.04 4.33 14.38
C ALA A 149 4.90 4.90 15.24
N TYR A 150 4.12 5.85 14.70
CA TYR A 150 2.92 6.38 15.36
C TYR A 150 1.86 5.29 15.58
N ASN A 151 1.57 4.49 14.56
CA ASN A 151 0.56 3.43 14.66
C ASN A 151 1.01 2.31 15.59
N LYS A 152 2.32 2.01 15.64
CA LYS A 152 2.88 1.10 16.66
C LYS A 152 2.66 1.58 18.09
N ARG A 153 2.77 2.90 18.33
CA ARG A 153 2.49 3.49 19.65
C ARG A 153 1.00 3.46 19.99
N THR A 154 0.13 3.78 19.03
CA THR A 154 -1.32 3.72 19.21
C THR A 154 -1.81 2.29 19.48
N ASP A 155 -1.27 1.31 18.75
CA ASP A 155 -1.59 -0.10 18.96
C ASP A 155 -1.07 -0.57 20.33
N ALA A 156 0.15 -0.17 20.73
CA ALA A 156 0.66 -0.46 22.07
C ALA A 156 -0.16 0.19 23.21
N ILE A 157 -0.77 1.36 22.98
CA ILE A 157 -1.69 1.99 23.94
C ILE A 157 -3.00 1.21 24.03
N LYS A 158 -3.55 0.77 22.90
CA LYS A 158 -4.75 -0.07 22.86
C LYS A 158 -4.52 -1.40 23.57
N ASP A 159 -3.37 -2.05 23.33
CA ASP A 159 -2.99 -3.29 23.99
C ASP A 159 -2.86 -3.10 25.52
N LYS A 160 -2.37 -1.95 26.00
CA LYS A 160 -2.31 -1.60 27.43
C LYS A 160 -3.69 -1.36 28.04
N LEU A 161 -4.58 -0.68 27.31
CA LEU A 161 -5.97 -0.48 27.71
C LEU A 161 -6.71 -1.82 27.81
N ASP A 162 -6.47 -2.72 26.86
CA ASP A 162 -7.05 -4.08 26.84
C ASP A 162 -6.49 -4.97 27.97
N ALA A 163 -5.26 -4.72 28.41
CA ALA A 163 -4.66 -5.39 29.56
C ALA A 163 -5.14 -4.84 30.93
N GLY A 164 -6.03 -3.85 30.95
CA GLY A 164 -6.55 -3.23 32.18
C GLY A 164 -5.53 -2.37 32.94
N GLN A 165 -4.39 -2.05 32.33
CA GLN A 165 -3.36 -1.20 32.92
C GLN A 165 -3.59 0.24 32.47
N LEU A 166 -4.44 0.98 33.20
CA LEU A 166 -4.54 2.42 33.03
C LEU A 166 -3.23 3.09 33.48
N PRO A 167 -2.74 4.11 32.77
CA PRO A 167 -1.75 5.01 33.35
C PRO A 167 -2.42 5.78 34.50
N GLY A 168 -1.89 5.61 35.71
CA GLY A 168 -2.10 6.55 36.82
C GLY A 168 -1.29 7.82 36.62
#